data_AF-A0A957GRP3-F1
#
_entry.id   AF-A0A957GRP3-F1
#
_cell.length_a   1.000
_cell.length_b   1.000
_cell.length_c   1.000
_cell.angle_alpha   90.00
_cell.angle_beta   90.00
_cell.angle_gamma   90.00
#
_symmetry.space_group_name_H-M   'P 1'
#
loop_
_entity.id
_entity.type
_entity.pdbx_description
1 polymer ?
#
loop_
_entity_poly.entity_id
_entity_poly.type
_entity_poly.pdbx_seq_one_letter_code
_entity_poly.pdbx_strand_id
1 'polypeptide(L)'
;MIRTGAEYIESIRDGREVWLNGERVTDVPTHPHFKPLVDVRARMYDMQHEAATKELLSYTDPETGERNTTFYKTPHTQQDWWDKFAAVTAVMHDIKGVVTRVGDETIGEVWSLYDGQDVLNSVDPRFGENIRRHVQKALVMDPFHVSANTDPKGDRSKKPQDQDPDMLLHVVRETDSGIVVRGAKFETAAAYANQAFVKPTIANWGNDALSDYAVGFIADMGAPGMKHLCRTGFANRAAARDYPLSNKFDEIDTLIIFDDVH
;
A
#
# COMPACT_ATOMS: atom_id res chain seq x y z
N MET A 1 13.42 -8.68 -11.19
CA MET A 1 14.40 -8.99 -10.11
C MET A 1 13.74 -8.68 -8.78
N ILE A 2 13.51 -9.69 -7.94
CA ILE A 2 12.90 -9.53 -6.61
C ILE A 2 13.78 -8.72 -5.65
N ARG A 3 13.15 -7.87 -4.82
CA ARG A 3 13.87 -6.98 -3.91
C ARG A 3 14.47 -7.74 -2.73
N THR A 4 15.60 -7.25 -2.24
CA THR A 4 16.18 -7.57 -0.93
C THR A 4 15.63 -6.64 0.15
N GLY A 5 15.81 -7.00 1.42
CA GLY A 5 15.42 -6.15 2.54
C GLY A 5 16.15 -4.80 2.53
N ALA A 6 17.42 -4.78 2.12
CA ALA A 6 18.20 -3.56 1.97
C ALA A 6 17.65 -2.64 0.87
N GLU A 7 17.26 -3.20 -0.28
CA GLU A 7 16.64 -2.43 -1.37
C GLU A 7 15.27 -1.87 -0.95
N TYR A 8 14.47 -2.62 -0.20
CA TYR A 8 13.23 -2.10 0.37
C TYR A 8 13.48 -0.93 1.34
N ILE A 9 14.42 -1.10 2.29
CA ILE A 9 14.78 -0.04 3.25
C ILE A 9 15.21 1.24 2.53
N GLU A 10 16.01 1.12 1.47
CA GLU A 10 16.43 2.26 0.69
C GLU A 10 15.28 2.86 -0.13
N SER A 11 14.38 2.03 -0.66
CA SER A 11 13.26 2.48 -1.48
C SER A 11 12.25 3.38 -0.74
N ILE A 12 12.26 3.37 0.60
CA ILE A 12 11.39 4.24 1.42
C ILE A 12 12.11 5.50 1.93
N ARG A 13 13.35 5.75 1.48
CA ARG A 13 14.07 7.03 1.62
C ARG A 13 13.84 7.93 0.41
N ASP A 14 12.58 8.08 0.04
CA ASP A 14 12.11 8.76 -1.17
C ASP A 14 11.77 10.24 -0.95
N GLY A 15 12.08 10.80 0.22
CA GLY A 15 11.74 12.17 0.58
C GLY A 15 10.32 12.37 1.11
N ARG A 16 9.57 11.28 1.37
CA ARG A 16 8.25 11.32 2.00
C ARG A 16 8.19 12.23 3.22
N GLU A 17 7.09 12.96 3.37
CA GLU A 17 6.85 13.82 4.51
C GLU A 17 6.05 13.07 5.59
N VAL A 18 6.75 12.59 6.61
CA VAL A 18 6.16 11.82 7.72
C VAL A 18 6.24 12.60 9.01
N TRP A 19 5.14 12.61 9.77
CA TRP A 19 5.00 13.29 11.05
C TRP A 19 4.56 12.31 12.12
N LEU A 20 5.19 12.38 13.28
CA LEU A 20 4.86 11.60 14.46
C LEU A 20 5.00 12.48 15.70
N ASN A 21 4.00 12.49 16.58
CA ASN A 21 4.02 13.25 17.84
C ASN A 21 4.35 14.75 17.69
N GLY A 22 3.92 15.36 16.58
CA GLY A 22 4.16 16.78 16.28
C GLY A 22 5.53 17.08 15.68
N GLU A 23 6.38 16.08 15.46
CA GLU A 23 7.70 16.23 14.88
C GLU A 23 7.79 15.56 13.51
N ARG A 24 8.56 16.17 12.60
CA ARG A 24 8.85 15.58 11.29
C ARG A 24 9.91 14.49 11.44
N VAL A 25 9.62 13.31 10.91
CA VAL A 25 10.53 12.18 10.85
C VAL A 25 11.51 12.39 9.69
N THR A 26 12.81 12.38 9.98
CA THR A 26 13.85 12.63 8.97
C THR A 26 14.30 11.39 8.22
N ASP A 27 14.22 10.21 8.83
CA ASP A 27 14.57 8.91 8.21
C ASP A 27 13.65 7.81 8.77
N VAL A 28 12.62 7.45 8.01
CA VAL A 28 11.61 6.45 8.42
C VAL A 28 12.25 5.09 8.78
N PRO A 29 13.13 4.50 7.94
CA PRO A 29 13.76 3.22 8.25
C PRO A 29 14.43 3.10 9.61
N THR A 30 15.07 4.17 10.09
CA THR A 30 15.87 4.14 11.32
C THR A 30 15.14 4.73 12.51
N HIS A 31 14.02 5.42 12.28
CA HIS A 31 13.26 6.06 13.34
C HIS A 31 12.72 5.01 14.35
N PRO A 32 12.92 5.19 15.67
CA PRO A 32 12.67 4.14 16.68
C PRO A 32 11.26 3.57 16.69
N HIS A 33 10.26 4.35 16.32
CA HIS A 33 8.87 3.89 16.26
C HIS A 33 8.53 3.07 15.01
N PHE A 34 9.25 3.25 13.89
CA PHE A 34 8.98 2.58 12.61
C PHE A 34 9.94 1.41 12.36
N LYS A 35 11.20 1.55 12.81
CA LYS A 35 12.26 0.58 12.57
C LYS A 35 11.86 -0.88 12.82
N PRO A 36 11.14 -1.25 13.90
CA PRO A 36 10.77 -2.65 14.11
C PRO A 36 9.92 -3.23 12.97
N LEU A 37 8.97 -2.46 12.42
CA LEU A 37 8.12 -2.93 11.31
C LEU A 37 8.86 -2.87 9.98
N VAL A 38 9.72 -1.87 9.79
CA VAL A 38 10.61 -1.82 8.64
C VAL A 38 11.52 -3.05 8.61
N ASP A 39 12.07 -3.47 9.75
CA ASP A 39 12.89 -4.68 9.87
C ASP A 39 12.07 -5.95 9.58
N VAL A 40 10.83 -6.04 10.07
CA VAL A 40 9.93 -7.16 9.74
C VAL A 40 9.65 -7.22 8.24
N ARG A 41 9.40 -6.07 7.61
CA ARG A 41 9.17 -6.03 6.17
C ARG A 41 10.42 -6.36 5.37
N ALA A 42 11.58 -5.85 5.78
CA ALA A 42 12.87 -6.20 5.18
C ALA A 42 13.17 -7.70 5.30
N ARG A 43 12.86 -8.32 6.45
CA ARG A 43 12.96 -9.77 6.65
C ARG A 43 12.17 -10.55 5.61
N MET A 44 10.94 -10.12 5.29
CA MET A 44 10.12 -10.79 4.27
C MET A 44 10.76 -10.75 2.89
N TYR A 45 11.38 -9.64 2.51
CA TYR A 45 12.13 -9.54 1.26
C TYR A 45 13.34 -10.48 1.27
N ASP A 46 14.12 -10.50 2.35
CA ASP A 46 15.29 -11.38 2.47
C ASP A 46 14.93 -12.87 2.40
N MET A 47 13.78 -13.28 2.95
CA MET A 47 13.28 -14.65 2.84
C MET A 47 13.13 -15.11 1.38
N GLN A 48 12.89 -14.21 0.42
CA GLN A 48 12.80 -14.58 -1.01
C GLN A 48 14.16 -15.06 -1.59
N HIS A 49 15.27 -14.77 -0.92
CA HIS A 49 16.63 -15.10 -1.35
C HIS A 49 17.24 -16.29 -0.59
N GLU A 50 16.64 -16.70 0.52
CA GLU A 50 17.15 -17.79 1.36
C GLU A 50 16.89 -19.16 0.75
N ALA A 51 17.88 -20.06 0.80
CA ALA A 51 17.77 -21.40 0.22
C ALA A 51 16.55 -22.19 0.73
N ALA A 52 16.11 -21.95 1.98
CA ALA A 52 14.99 -22.65 2.59
C ALA A 52 13.60 -22.18 2.09
N THR A 53 13.49 -20.94 1.61
CA THR A 53 12.21 -20.29 1.30
C THR A 53 12.14 -19.70 -0.11
N LYS A 54 13.27 -19.60 -0.82
CA LYS A 54 13.36 -19.00 -2.15
C LYS A 54 12.39 -19.61 -3.16
N GLU A 55 12.32 -20.94 -3.27
CA GLU A 55 11.42 -21.59 -4.24
C GLU A 55 9.95 -21.58 -3.81
N LEU A 56 9.67 -21.19 -2.56
CA LEU A 56 8.32 -20.99 -2.05
C LEU A 56 7.85 -19.55 -2.27
N LEU A 57 8.71 -18.58 -1.97
CA LEU A 57 8.39 -17.15 -1.99
C LEU A 57 8.69 -16.47 -3.33
N SER A 58 9.33 -17.16 -4.25
CA SER A 58 9.59 -16.67 -5.60
C SER A 58 9.47 -17.79 -6.63
N TYR A 59 9.23 -17.41 -7.87
CA TYR A 59 9.19 -18.32 -9.00
C TYR A 59 9.98 -17.73 -10.18
N THR A 60 10.47 -18.59 -11.07
CA THR A 60 11.00 -18.15 -12.36
C THR A 60 9.85 -18.05 -13.34
N ASP A 61 9.61 -16.86 -13.87
CA ASP A 61 8.64 -16.62 -14.91
C ASP A 61 9.05 -17.34 -16.21
N PRO A 62 8.19 -18.20 -16.78
CA PRO A 62 8.55 -19.00 -17.95
C PRO A 62 8.65 -18.19 -19.24
N GLU A 63 8.01 -17.02 -19.31
CA GLU A 63 8.01 -16.16 -20.50
C GLU A 63 9.24 -15.24 -20.52
N THR A 64 9.61 -14.68 -19.37
CA THR A 64 10.71 -13.71 -19.27
C THR A 64 12.02 -14.31 -18.76
N GLY A 65 11.96 -15.47 -18.08
CA GLY A 65 13.10 -16.05 -17.37
C GLY A 65 13.49 -15.30 -16.09
N GLU A 66 12.78 -14.23 -15.74
CA GLU A 66 13.05 -13.45 -14.53
C GLU A 66 12.50 -14.15 -13.28
N ARG A 67 13.15 -13.91 -12.13
CA ARG A 67 12.63 -14.34 -10.84
C ARG A 67 11.76 -13.25 -10.23
N ASN A 68 10.51 -13.61 -9.94
CA ASN A 68 9.45 -12.75 -9.42
C ASN A 68 8.89 -13.30 -8.10
N THR A 69 8.28 -12.44 -7.30
CA THR A 69 7.68 -12.84 -6.02
C THR A 69 6.41 -13.67 -6.23
N THR A 70 6.24 -14.74 -5.45
CA THR A 70 4.99 -15.52 -5.44
C THR A 70 3.81 -14.68 -4.97
N PHE A 71 4.04 -13.62 -4.19
CA PHE A 71 2.97 -12.75 -3.69
C PHE A 71 2.19 -12.05 -4.80
N TYR A 72 2.87 -11.71 -5.90
CA TYR A 72 2.32 -10.97 -7.04
C TYR A 72 2.05 -11.82 -8.28
N LYS A 73 2.37 -13.12 -8.22
CA LYS A 73 2.01 -14.08 -9.28
C LYS A 73 0.49 -14.08 -9.49
N THR A 74 0.05 -13.66 -10.68
CA THR A 74 -1.37 -13.68 -11.05
C THR A 74 -1.88 -15.12 -11.08
N PRO A 75 -2.94 -15.46 -10.32
CA PRO A 75 -3.42 -16.83 -10.22
C PRO A 75 -4.28 -17.21 -11.42
N HIS A 76 -3.86 -18.23 -12.17
CA HIS A 76 -4.59 -18.77 -13.33
C HIS A 76 -5.07 -20.21 -13.11
N THR A 77 -4.52 -20.88 -12.10
CA THR A 77 -4.80 -22.27 -11.75
C THR A 77 -5.06 -22.42 -10.25
N GLN A 78 -5.64 -23.55 -9.84
CA GLN A 78 -5.78 -23.88 -8.42
C GLN A 78 -4.42 -23.95 -7.71
N GLN A 79 -3.37 -24.41 -8.41
CA GLN A 79 -2.04 -24.51 -7.84
C GLN A 79 -1.46 -23.14 -7.47
N ASP A 80 -1.71 -22.10 -8.26
CA ASP A 80 -1.23 -20.75 -7.95
C ASP A 80 -1.77 -20.23 -6.61
N TRP A 81 -3.01 -20.59 -6.27
CA TRP A 81 -3.59 -20.26 -4.97
C TRP A 81 -2.94 -21.04 -3.82
N TRP A 82 -2.63 -22.32 -4.03
CA TRP A 82 -1.90 -23.12 -3.05
C TRP A 82 -0.47 -22.59 -2.84
N ASP A 83 0.20 -22.19 -3.91
CA ASP A 83 1.53 -21.58 -3.86
C ASP A 83 1.49 -20.26 -3.07
N LYS A 84 0.53 -19.37 -3.36
CA LYS A 84 0.33 -18.12 -2.61
C LYS A 84 0.02 -18.40 -1.13
N PHE A 85 -0.88 -19.34 -0.84
CA PHE A 85 -1.22 -19.71 0.53
C PHE A 85 0.00 -20.21 1.30
N ALA A 86 0.80 -21.09 0.70
CA ALA A 86 2.01 -21.62 1.31
C ALA A 86 3.07 -20.51 1.52
N ALA A 87 3.22 -19.60 0.56
CA ALA A 87 4.12 -18.45 0.66
C ALA A 87 3.72 -17.52 1.81
N VAL A 88 2.45 -17.10 1.86
CA VAL A 88 1.92 -16.25 2.94
C VAL A 88 2.06 -16.95 4.28
N THR A 89 1.73 -18.24 4.36
CA THR A 89 1.86 -19.05 5.58
C THR A 89 3.30 -19.09 6.10
N ALA A 90 4.28 -19.29 5.22
CA ALA A 90 5.69 -19.29 5.61
C ALA A 90 6.16 -17.94 6.16
N VAL A 91 5.79 -16.85 5.50
CA VAL A 91 6.06 -15.48 5.99
C VAL A 91 5.41 -15.26 7.36
N MET A 92 4.12 -15.56 7.50
CA MET A 92 3.39 -15.34 8.75
C MET A 92 3.98 -16.18 9.91
N HIS A 93 4.45 -17.40 9.64
CA HIS A 93 5.15 -18.22 10.63
C HIS A 93 6.52 -17.67 11.04
N ASP A 94 7.28 -17.09 10.10
CA ASP A 94 8.58 -16.47 10.37
C ASP A 94 8.39 -15.22 11.25
N ILE A 95 7.50 -14.31 10.84
CA ILE A 95 7.22 -13.04 11.52
C ILE A 95 6.28 -13.17 12.73
N LYS A 96 5.85 -14.39 13.07
CA LYS A 96 5.01 -14.74 14.25
C LYS A 96 3.57 -14.22 14.23
N GLY A 97 3.02 -13.94 13.05
CA GLY A 97 1.57 -13.79 12.84
C GLY A 97 0.88 -12.59 13.50
N VAL A 98 1.64 -11.62 14.02
CA VAL A 98 1.09 -10.41 14.67
C VAL A 98 0.86 -9.28 13.67
N VAL A 99 1.72 -9.18 12.67
CA VAL A 99 1.65 -8.18 11.59
C VAL A 99 0.69 -8.68 10.52
N THR A 100 -0.21 -7.81 10.06
CA THR A 100 -1.31 -8.17 9.13
C THR A 100 -1.22 -7.48 7.79
N ARG A 101 -0.58 -6.32 7.69
CA ARG A 101 -0.32 -5.59 6.44
C ARG A 101 0.98 -6.08 5.82
N VAL A 102 0.91 -7.23 5.17
CA VAL A 102 2.05 -7.85 4.49
C VAL A 102 1.99 -7.69 2.97
N GLY A 103 1.04 -6.89 2.47
CA GLY A 103 0.94 -6.45 1.07
C GLY A 103 0.34 -7.48 0.12
N ASP A 104 0.04 -8.68 0.60
CA ASP A 104 -0.58 -9.76 -0.17
C ASP A 104 -2.08 -9.52 -0.40
N GLU A 105 -2.70 -8.68 0.41
CA GLU A 105 -4.13 -8.39 0.40
C GLU A 105 -4.51 -7.37 -0.67
N THR A 106 -3.67 -6.35 -0.89
CA THR A 106 -3.98 -5.26 -1.84
C THR A 106 -3.88 -5.74 -3.29
N ILE A 107 -2.94 -6.63 -3.59
CA ILE A 107 -2.74 -7.11 -4.97
C ILE A 107 -3.94 -7.92 -5.50
N GLY A 108 -4.70 -8.59 -4.63
CA GLY A 108 -5.91 -9.31 -5.02
C GLY A 108 -6.96 -8.38 -5.66
N GLU A 109 -7.05 -7.15 -5.16
CA GLU A 109 -7.95 -6.13 -5.70
C GLU A 109 -7.48 -5.65 -7.08
N VAL A 110 -6.17 -5.50 -7.26
CA VAL A 110 -5.55 -5.17 -8.54
C VAL A 110 -5.80 -6.27 -9.58
N TRP A 111 -5.71 -7.55 -9.19
CA TRP A 111 -6.07 -8.67 -10.07
C TRP A 111 -7.55 -8.65 -10.44
N SER A 112 -8.44 -8.30 -9.52
CA SER A 112 -9.87 -8.18 -9.81
C SER A 112 -10.15 -7.07 -10.84
N LEU A 113 -9.44 -5.95 -10.77
CA LEU A 113 -9.54 -4.89 -11.78
C LEU A 113 -8.97 -5.31 -13.13
N TYR A 114 -7.91 -6.13 -13.13
CA TYR A 114 -7.33 -6.69 -14.34
C TYR A 114 -8.27 -7.67 -15.03
N ASP A 115 -8.94 -8.54 -14.26
CA ASP A 115 -9.98 -9.45 -14.76
C ASP A 115 -11.20 -8.67 -15.29
N GLY A 116 -11.59 -7.60 -14.59
CA GLY A 116 -12.66 -6.68 -14.97
C GLY A 116 -12.29 -5.59 -15.97
N GLN A 117 -11.15 -5.69 -16.69
CA GLN A 117 -10.63 -4.58 -17.49
C GLN A 117 -11.57 -4.11 -18.61
N ASP A 118 -12.43 -4.98 -19.13
CA ASP A 118 -13.44 -4.59 -20.14
C ASP A 118 -14.48 -3.62 -19.57
N VAL A 119 -14.84 -3.77 -18.29
CA VAL A 119 -15.72 -2.83 -17.58
C VAL A 119 -15.00 -1.49 -17.42
N LEU A 120 -13.72 -1.50 -17.04
CA LEU A 120 -12.91 -0.28 -16.96
C LEU A 120 -12.82 0.42 -18.32
N ASN A 121 -12.59 -0.33 -19.39
CA ASN A 121 -12.49 0.19 -20.76
C ASN A 121 -13.80 0.78 -21.28
N SER A 122 -14.95 0.34 -20.77
CA SER A 122 -16.24 0.94 -21.09
C SER A 122 -16.41 2.37 -20.54
N VAL A 123 -15.66 2.71 -19.48
CA VAL A 123 -15.57 4.06 -18.92
C VAL A 123 -14.50 4.86 -19.65
N ASP A 124 -13.26 4.33 -19.68
CA ASP A 124 -12.16 4.90 -20.42
C ASP A 124 -11.20 3.78 -20.89
N PRO A 125 -10.93 3.65 -22.20
CA PRO A 125 -10.09 2.57 -22.74
C PRO A 125 -8.64 2.61 -22.24
N ARG A 126 -8.18 3.73 -21.67
CA ARG A 126 -6.85 3.83 -21.06
C ARG A 126 -6.75 3.04 -19.76
N PHE A 127 -7.86 2.79 -19.07
CA PHE A 127 -7.84 2.14 -17.75
C PHE A 127 -7.44 0.66 -17.83
N GLY A 128 -7.87 -0.07 -18.86
CA GLY A 128 -7.41 -1.44 -19.09
C GLY A 128 -5.91 -1.53 -19.39
N GLU A 129 -5.37 -0.56 -20.13
CA GLU A 129 -3.91 -0.43 -20.35
C GLU A 129 -3.18 -0.13 -19.04
N ASN A 130 -3.69 0.80 -18.23
CA ASN A 130 -3.08 1.18 -16.96
C ASN A 130 -3.01 0.01 -15.98
N ILE A 131 -4.10 -0.76 -15.83
CA ILE A 131 -4.12 -1.88 -14.88
C ILE A 131 -3.18 -3.01 -15.31
N ARG A 132 -3.16 -3.36 -16.60
CA ARG A 132 -2.23 -4.37 -17.13
C ARG A 132 -0.78 -3.96 -16.94
N ARG A 133 -0.47 -2.70 -17.23
CA ARG A 133 0.87 -2.14 -16.98
C ARG A 133 1.23 -2.19 -15.50
N HIS A 134 0.29 -1.88 -14.62
CA HIS A 134 0.53 -1.91 -13.18
C HIS A 134 0.78 -3.33 -12.66
N VAL A 135 -0.02 -4.32 -13.06
CA VAL A 135 0.20 -5.74 -12.70
C VAL A 135 1.61 -6.20 -13.10
N GLN A 136 2.03 -5.90 -14.34
CA GLN A 136 3.36 -6.24 -14.83
C GLN A 136 4.47 -5.50 -14.08
N LYS A 137 4.29 -4.21 -13.82
CA LYS A 137 5.26 -3.42 -13.02
C LYS A 137 5.37 -3.95 -11.59
N ALA A 138 4.27 -4.34 -10.95
CA ALA A 138 4.28 -4.85 -9.58
C ALA A 138 5.08 -6.16 -9.49
N LEU A 139 4.92 -7.08 -10.45
CA LEU A 139 5.70 -8.31 -10.54
C LEU A 139 7.21 -8.06 -10.53
N VAL A 140 7.66 -7.06 -11.30
CA VAL A 140 9.09 -6.77 -11.48
C VAL A 140 9.65 -5.91 -10.36
N MET A 141 8.88 -4.91 -9.90
CA MET A 141 9.33 -3.95 -8.89
C MET A 141 9.21 -4.48 -7.47
N ASP A 142 8.36 -5.47 -7.21
CA ASP A 142 8.09 -6.03 -5.88
C ASP A 142 7.81 -4.93 -4.80
N PRO A 143 6.93 -3.95 -5.08
CA PRO A 143 6.62 -2.88 -4.11
C PRO A 143 5.97 -3.44 -2.85
N PHE A 144 6.03 -2.70 -1.75
CA PHE A 144 5.08 -2.88 -0.65
C PHE A 144 3.82 -2.05 -0.92
N HIS A 145 2.73 -2.73 -1.27
CA HIS A 145 1.40 -2.13 -1.44
C HIS A 145 0.59 -2.14 -0.14
N VAL A 146 -0.09 -1.04 0.11
CA VAL A 146 -1.18 -0.93 1.10
C VAL A 146 -2.48 -0.52 0.41
N SER A 147 -3.61 -0.68 1.08
CA SER A 147 -4.86 -0.08 0.61
C SER A 147 -4.79 1.44 0.89
N ALA A 148 -5.75 2.24 0.46
CA ALA A 148 -5.97 3.58 1.01
C ALA A 148 -7.43 3.93 0.77
N ASN A 149 -8.30 3.18 1.43
CA ASN A 149 -9.72 3.20 1.16
C ASN A 149 -10.50 4.12 2.12
N THR A 150 -10.11 4.17 3.39
CA THR A 150 -10.95 4.73 4.46
C THR A 150 -10.86 6.25 4.48
N ASP A 151 -11.96 6.91 4.14
CA ASP A 151 -12.07 8.36 4.24
C ASP A 151 -12.28 8.81 5.70
N PRO A 152 -11.74 9.98 6.08
CA PRO A 152 -12.19 10.71 7.26
C PRO A 152 -13.71 10.85 7.27
N LYS A 153 -14.32 10.70 8.45
CA LYS A 153 -15.79 10.71 8.55
C LYS A 153 -16.41 12.09 8.60
N GLY A 154 -15.61 13.13 8.86
CA GLY A 154 -16.08 14.50 9.01
C GLY A 154 -17.26 14.63 9.99
N ASP A 155 -18.18 15.54 9.66
CA ASP A 155 -19.44 15.70 10.37
C ASP A 155 -20.48 14.71 9.80
N ARG A 156 -20.72 13.63 10.54
CA ARG A 156 -21.68 12.58 10.16
C ARG A 156 -23.14 13.04 10.14
N SER A 157 -23.46 14.24 10.65
CA SER A 157 -24.80 14.82 10.56
C SER A 157 -25.08 15.49 9.21
N LYS A 158 -24.03 15.70 8.40
CA LYS A 158 -24.09 16.38 7.09
C LYS A 158 -23.83 15.41 5.95
N LYS A 159 -24.33 15.75 4.76
CA LYS A 159 -23.93 15.05 3.52
C LYS A 159 -22.51 15.47 3.12
N PRO A 160 -21.79 14.69 2.30
CA PRO A 160 -20.46 15.08 1.79
C PRO A 160 -20.43 16.49 1.19
N GLN A 161 -21.43 16.84 0.37
CA GLN A 161 -21.56 18.15 -0.27
C GLN A 161 -21.86 19.33 0.68
N ASP A 162 -22.29 19.05 1.92
CA ASP A 162 -22.72 20.07 2.89
C ASP A 162 -21.63 20.38 3.94
N GLN A 163 -20.43 19.79 3.78
CA GLN A 163 -19.28 19.98 4.67
C GLN A 163 -18.04 20.36 3.87
N ASP A 164 -16.92 20.51 4.57
CA ASP A 164 -15.62 20.76 3.95
C ASP A 164 -15.33 19.67 2.90
N PRO A 165 -15.16 20.03 1.61
CA PRO A 165 -14.97 19.05 0.53
C PRO A 165 -13.68 18.25 0.73
N ASP A 166 -12.67 18.80 1.41
CA ASP A 166 -11.38 18.15 1.65
C ASP A 166 -11.47 17.07 2.74
N MET A 167 -12.63 16.88 3.39
CA MET A 167 -12.86 15.77 4.32
C MET A 167 -12.78 14.41 3.62
N LEU A 168 -13.21 14.35 2.36
CA LEU A 168 -13.06 13.17 1.51
C LEU A 168 -12.04 13.48 0.43
N LEU A 169 -11.31 12.46 0.00
CA LEU A 169 -10.44 12.61 -1.16
C LEU A 169 -11.27 12.86 -2.43
N HIS A 170 -10.93 13.89 -3.19
CA HIS A 170 -11.57 14.22 -4.46
C HIS A 170 -10.61 14.83 -5.48
N VAL A 171 -11.03 14.86 -6.74
CA VAL A 171 -10.35 15.56 -7.84
C VAL A 171 -10.64 17.06 -7.74
N VAL A 172 -9.60 17.89 -7.62
CA VAL A 172 -9.73 19.36 -7.61
C VAL A 172 -9.42 19.99 -8.97
N ARG A 173 -8.70 19.28 -9.84
CA ARG A 173 -8.34 19.75 -11.18
C ARG A 173 -7.99 18.59 -12.10
N GLU A 174 -8.40 18.68 -13.35
CA GLU A 174 -7.93 17.82 -14.43
C GLU A 174 -6.97 18.59 -15.35
N THR A 175 -5.96 17.89 -15.86
CA THR A 175 -4.96 18.42 -16.78
C THR A 175 -4.67 17.39 -17.87
N ASP A 176 -3.98 17.82 -18.94
CA ASP A 176 -3.58 16.90 -20.01
C ASP A 176 -2.64 15.78 -19.50
N SER A 177 -1.92 16.00 -18.40
CA SER A 177 -0.97 15.05 -17.81
C SER A 177 -1.56 14.16 -16.72
N GLY A 178 -2.78 14.43 -16.25
CA GLY A 178 -3.39 13.68 -15.15
C GLY A 178 -4.37 14.50 -14.32
N ILE A 179 -4.68 14.00 -13.13
CA ILE A 179 -5.59 14.62 -12.17
C ILE A 179 -4.78 15.20 -11.01
N VAL A 180 -5.32 16.23 -10.36
CA VAL A 180 -4.84 16.73 -9.08
C VAL A 180 -5.89 16.41 -8.03
N VAL A 181 -5.47 15.78 -6.95
CA VAL A 181 -6.35 15.33 -5.87
C VAL A 181 -6.05 16.03 -4.55
N ARG A 182 -7.11 16.26 -3.77
CA ARG A 182 -7.02 16.83 -2.43
C ARG A 182 -7.94 16.10 -1.45
N GLY A 183 -7.50 15.99 -0.21
CA GLY A 183 -8.27 15.43 0.89
C GLY A 183 -7.42 14.47 1.72
N ALA A 184 -8.01 13.43 2.30
CA ALA A 184 -7.26 12.50 3.13
C ALA A 184 -7.82 11.07 3.15
N LYS A 185 -6.97 10.13 3.59
CA LYS A 185 -7.28 8.71 3.81
C LYS A 185 -6.62 8.21 5.08
N PHE A 186 -7.26 7.28 5.79
CA PHE A 186 -6.61 6.48 6.82
C PHE A 186 -6.12 5.18 6.20
N GLU A 187 -4.88 4.81 6.53
CA GLU A 187 -4.30 3.52 6.15
C GLU A 187 -3.23 3.07 7.14
N THR A 188 -3.26 1.78 7.46
CA THR A 188 -2.22 1.11 8.24
C THR A 188 -0.97 0.89 7.37
N ALA A 189 0.22 1.16 7.93
CA ALA A 189 1.52 0.97 7.27
C ALA A 189 1.91 1.95 6.15
N ALA A 190 1.06 2.91 5.78
CA ALA A 190 1.33 3.85 4.68
C ALA A 190 2.69 4.59 4.78
N ALA A 191 3.07 5.02 5.98
CA ALA A 191 4.32 5.76 6.20
C ALA A 191 5.59 4.99 5.82
N TYR A 192 5.53 3.66 5.72
CA TYR A 192 6.63 2.78 5.31
C TYR A 192 6.24 1.86 4.14
N ALA A 193 5.13 2.12 3.46
CA ALA A 193 4.79 1.46 2.20
C ALA A 193 5.48 2.14 1.00
N ASN A 194 5.57 1.46 -0.15
CA ASN A 194 6.01 2.08 -1.39
C ASN A 194 4.85 2.78 -2.10
N GLN A 195 3.71 2.10 -2.16
CA GLN A 195 2.55 2.53 -2.94
C GLN A 195 1.26 2.20 -2.19
N ALA A 196 0.22 3.00 -2.43
CA ALA A 196 -1.13 2.70 -1.98
C ALA A 196 -2.07 2.58 -3.17
N PHE A 197 -2.98 1.60 -3.10
CA PHE A 197 -4.16 1.61 -3.96
C PHE A 197 -5.24 2.47 -3.30
N VAL A 198 -5.30 3.72 -3.75
CA VAL A 198 -6.26 4.72 -3.28
C VAL A 198 -7.59 4.52 -3.98
N LYS A 199 -8.67 4.45 -3.19
CA LYS A 199 -10.01 4.23 -3.72
C LYS A 199 -11.10 4.79 -2.80
N PRO A 200 -12.32 5.01 -3.28
CA PRO A 200 -13.39 5.59 -2.46
C PRO A 200 -13.85 4.61 -1.37
N THR A 201 -14.20 5.10 -0.17
CA THR A 201 -14.92 4.28 0.83
C THR A 201 -16.35 4.01 0.37
N ILE A 202 -16.99 4.99 -0.28
CA ILE A 202 -18.39 4.95 -0.66
C ILE A 202 -18.50 4.35 -2.06
N ALA A 203 -19.24 3.24 -2.17
CA ALA A 203 -19.42 2.54 -3.44
C ALA A 203 -20.60 3.07 -4.28
N ASN A 204 -21.59 3.72 -3.66
CA ASN A 204 -22.78 4.23 -4.35
C ASN A 204 -22.92 5.75 -4.15
N TRP A 205 -22.47 6.49 -5.15
CA TRP A 205 -22.52 7.95 -5.17
C TRP A 205 -23.89 8.51 -5.62
N GLY A 206 -24.79 7.66 -6.10
CA GLY A 206 -26.21 7.95 -6.35
C GLY A 206 -26.52 8.92 -7.49
N ASN A 207 -25.62 9.85 -7.83
CA ASN A 207 -25.70 10.76 -8.97
C ASN A 207 -24.34 11.39 -9.32
N ASP A 208 -24.28 12.11 -10.43
CA ASP A 208 -23.05 12.71 -10.98
C ASP A 208 -22.51 13.90 -10.18
N ALA A 209 -23.28 14.47 -9.24
CA ALA A 209 -22.86 15.63 -8.45
C ALA A 209 -21.74 15.31 -7.45
N LEU A 210 -21.48 14.02 -7.20
CA LEU A 210 -20.39 13.54 -6.35
C LEU A 210 -19.32 12.80 -7.17
N SER A 211 -19.28 12.99 -8.49
CA SER A 211 -18.34 12.33 -9.39
C SER A 211 -16.87 12.61 -9.06
N ASP A 212 -16.55 13.81 -8.58
CA ASP A 212 -15.18 14.19 -8.17
C ASP A 212 -14.62 13.31 -7.03
N TYR A 213 -15.49 12.70 -6.22
CA TYR A 213 -15.12 11.78 -5.14
C TYR A 213 -15.02 10.31 -5.60
N ALA A 214 -15.50 9.99 -6.81
CA ALA A 214 -15.50 8.65 -7.38
C ALA A 214 -14.17 8.33 -8.08
N VAL A 215 -13.06 8.48 -7.35
CA VAL A 215 -11.70 8.42 -7.89
C VAL A 215 -10.89 7.25 -7.29
N GLY A 216 -10.21 6.49 -8.15
CA GLY A 216 -9.34 5.39 -7.75
C GLY A 216 -8.06 5.34 -8.57
N PHE A 217 -6.91 5.19 -7.90
CA PHE A 217 -5.58 5.26 -8.52
C PHE A 217 -4.51 4.62 -7.64
N ILE A 218 -3.34 4.33 -8.22
CA ILE A 218 -2.15 3.95 -7.46
C ILE A 218 -1.37 5.22 -7.15
N ALA A 219 -1.00 5.42 -5.88
CA ALA A 219 -0.22 6.58 -5.44
C ALA A 219 1.13 6.12 -4.87
N ASP A 220 2.21 6.79 -5.26
CA ASP A 220 3.52 6.64 -4.62
C ASP A 220 3.50 7.36 -3.26
N MET A 221 3.96 6.69 -2.20
CA MET A 221 3.89 7.24 -0.83
C MET A 221 4.86 8.40 -0.59
N GLY A 222 5.83 8.61 -1.49
CA GLY A 222 6.73 9.76 -1.52
C GLY A 222 6.30 10.90 -2.45
N ALA A 223 5.08 10.86 -3.01
CA ALA A 223 4.63 11.85 -3.97
C ALA A 223 4.64 13.29 -3.37
N PRO A 224 5.08 14.32 -4.12
CA PRO A 224 5.00 15.70 -3.68
C PRO A 224 3.57 16.11 -3.30
N GLY A 225 3.41 16.83 -2.19
CA GLY A 225 2.10 17.20 -1.63
C GLY A 225 1.48 16.13 -0.73
N MET A 226 2.06 14.92 -0.66
CA MET A 226 1.59 13.88 0.26
C MET A 226 2.23 14.03 1.65
N LYS A 227 1.41 14.01 2.70
CA LYS A 227 1.85 14.06 4.09
C LYS A 227 1.29 12.87 4.87
N HIS A 228 2.10 12.30 5.74
CA HIS A 228 1.73 11.15 6.57
C HIS A 228 1.66 11.58 8.03
N LEU A 229 0.46 11.71 8.59
CA LEU A 229 0.27 12.01 10.00
C LEU A 229 0.02 10.70 10.76
N CYS A 230 1.05 10.21 11.45
CA CYS A 230 1.00 8.93 12.14
C CYS A 230 0.45 9.06 13.56
N ARG A 231 -0.34 8.07 14.00
CA ARG A 231 -0.63 7.90 15.44
C ARG A 231 0.67 7.67 16.21
N THR A 232 0.70 8.02 17.50
CA THR A 232 1.84 7.73 18.38
C THR A 232 2.15 6.22 18.33
N GLY A 233 3.39 5.84 18.01
CA GLY A 233 3.83 4.45 17.97
C GLY A 233 4.03 3.87 19.38
N PHE A 234 3.84 2.57 19.56
CA PHE A 234 3.98 1.84 20.82
C PHE A 234 5.40 1.29 21.05
N ALA A 235 6.19 1.13 19.99
CA ALA A 235 7.57 0.67 20.11
C ALA A 235 8.42 1.62 20.96
N ASN A 236 9.33 1.07 21.76
CA ASN A 236 10.27 1.79 22.63
C ASN A 236 9.64 2.67 23.73
N ARG A 237 8.33 2.52 24.03
CA ARG A 237 7.70 3.22 25.18
C ARG A 237 8.00 2.57 26.53
N ALA A 238 8.28 1.28 26.54
CA ALA A 238 8.55 0.48 27.74
C ALA A 238 9.48 -0.69 27.39
N ALA A 239 10.07 -1.32 28.40
CA ALA A 239 11.05 -2.38 28.22
C ALA A 239 10.51 -3.53 27.35
N ALA A 240 11.31 -3.98 26.38
CA ALA A 240 10.92 -5.04 25.45
C ALA A 240 10.61 -6.39 26.14
N ARG A 241 11.15 -6.60 27.35
CA ARG A 241 10.83 -7.78 28.17
C ARG A 241 9.35 -7.80 28.57
N ASP A 242 8.79 -6.64 28.91
CA ASP A 242 7.43 -6.52 29.44
C ASP A 242 6.41 -6.29 28.32
N TYR A 243 6.85 -5.64 27.22
CA TYR A 243 6.03 -5.34 26.05
C TYR A 243 6.66 -5.90 24.76
N PRO A 244 6.79 -7.23 24.62
CA PRO A 244 7.52 -7.85 23.52
C PRO A 244 6.85 -7.66 22.17
N LEU A 245 5.51 -7.55 22.13
CA LEU A 245 4.75 -7.36 20.90
C LEU A 245 4.81 -5.90 20.43
N SER A 246 4.49 -4.95 21.31
CA SER A 246 4.48 -3.53 20.97
C SER A 246 5.86 -3.01 20.54
N ASN A 247 6.95 -3.58 21.07
CA ASN A 247 8.31 -3.22 20.65
C ASN A 247 8.74 -3.81 19.31
N LYS A 248 7.96 -4.73 18.72
CA LYS A 248 8.33 -5.45 17.49
C LYS A 248 7.32 -5.33 16.35
N PHE A 249 6.04 -5.23 16.66
CA PHE A 249 4.94 -5.48 15.71
C PHE A 249 3.84 -4.42 15.76
N ASP A 250 4.17 -3.20 16.21
CA ASP A 250 3.27 -2.04 16.11
C ASP A 250 3.10 -1.52 14.67
N GLU A 251 2.04 -1.99 13.97
CA GLU A 251 1.67 -1.47 12.65
C GLU A 251 1.06 -0.06 12.77
N ILE A 252 1.82 0.97 12.43
CA ILE A 252 1.39 2.36 12.61
C ILE A 252 0.29 2.75 11.61
N ASP A 253 -0.85 3.17 12.16
CA ASP A 253 -1.96 3.76 11.42
C ASP A 253 -1.67 5.23 11.08
N THR A 254 -1.93 5.60 9.83
CA THR A 254 -1.53 6.87 9.26
C THR A 254 -2.72 7.56 8.62
N LEU A 255 -2.91 8.85 8.94
CA LEU A 255 -3.72 9.75 8.13
C LEU A 255 -2.84 10.29 7.00
N ILE A 256 -3.09 9.81 5.79
CA ILE A 256 -2.48 10.31 4.56
C ILE A 256 -3.26 11.56 4.13
N ILE A 257 -2.57 12.69 4.03
CA ILE A 257 -3.13 13.95 3.50
C ILE A 257 -2.59 14.12 2.09
N PHE A 258 -3.49 14.43 1.16
CA PHE A 258 -3.21 14.80 -0.21
C PHE A 258 -3.41 16.31 -0.32
N ASP A 259 -2.31 17.05 -0.43
CA ASP A 259 -2.27 18.51 -0.57
C ASP A 259 -1.88 18.85 -2.01
N ASP A 260 -2.88 18.87 -2.89
CA ASP A 260 -2.73 19.07 -4.35
C ASP A 260 -1.72 18.11 -5.01
N VAL A 261 -1.90 16.82 -4.75
CA VAL A 261 -1.07 15.74 -5.32
C VAL A 261 -1.47 15.50 -6.77
N HIS A 262 -0.50 15.48 -7.69
CA HIS A 262 -0.68 15.15 -9.12
C HIS A 262 -0.31 13.69 -9.39
#